data_AF-A0A933TAN6-F1
#
_entry.id   AF-A0A933TAN6-F1
#
_cell.length_a   1.000
_cell.length_b   1.000
_cell.length_c   1.000
_cell.angle_alpha   90.00
_cell.angle_beta   90.00
_cell.angle_gamma   90.00
#
_symmetry.space_group_name_H-M   'P 1'
#
loop_
_entity.id
_entity.type
_entity.pdbx_description
1 polymer ?
#
loop_
_entity_poly.entity_id
_entity_poly.type
_entity_poly.pdbx_seq_one_letter_code
_entity_poly.pdbx_strand_id
1 'polypeptide(L)'
;MKIGYRFGLKDGQECRFDLSLDPRTLSLVPPAGEPPEWARLGNKQCPNCPLSVERHPYCPVARNLGPVIAEFARRISFEEADISILTESREYRRRAPLQNGISSLIGLMMVTSGCPHLDKLRPMVYTHLPFSTTEETTYRAISMYLLAQYLRRQRGLEPDWDLSGLVRSYEAISVVNKHFVERLKTIKLEDASLNAVVKLDCFAAMTATLIAAQSLVGVESLFASYLGQPQAGAGQSKA
;
A
#
# COMPACT_ATOMS: atom_id res chain seq x y z
N MET A 1 -5.15 17.03 -3.52
CA MET A 1 -4.12 16.73 -2.51
C MET A 1 -2.77 16.63 -3.20
N LYS A 2 -1.72 17.23 -2.65
CA LYS A 2 -0.35 17.12 -3.19
C LYS A 2 0.56 16.38 -2.20
N ILE A 3 1.41 15.50 -2.72
CA ILE A 3 2.41 14.78 -1.93
C ILE A 3 3.74 14.81 -2.67
N GLY A 4 4.75 15.42 -2.06
CA GLY A 4 6.10 15.53 -2.63
C GLY A 4 7.03 14.49 -2.01
N TYR A 5 7.81 13.80 -2.85
CA TYR A 5 8.88 12.90 -2.44
C TYR A 5 10.23 13.47 -2.90
N ARG A 6 11.21 13.43 -2.01
CA ARG A 6 12.62 13.76 -2.30
C ARG A 6 13.53 12.66 -1.79
N PHE A 7 14.50 12.30 -2.62
CA PHE A 7 15.51 11.29 -2.32
C PHE A 7 16.88 11.91 -2.53
N GLY A 8 17.58 12.25 -1.46
CA GLY A 8 18.99 12.65 -1.48
C GLY A 8 19.88 11.41 -1.51
N LEU A 9 20.58 11.20 -2.62
CA LEU A 9 21.40 10.02 -2.85
C LEU A 9 22.87 10.29 -2.48
N LYS A 10 23.64 9.22 -2.21
CA LYS A 10 25.05 9.34 -1.78
C LYS A 10 25.97 9.95 -2.82
N ASP A 11 25.62 9.84 -4.09
CA ASP A 11 26.36 10.41 -5.22
C ASP A 11 26.08 11.91 -5.41
N GLY A 12 25.31 12.53 -4.52
CA GLY A 12 24.91 13.93 -4.58
C GLY A 12 23.74 14.20 -5.53
N GLN A 13 23.22 13.16 -6.21
CA GLN A 13 22.02 13.30 -7.03
C GLN A 13 20.78 13.39 -6.13
N GLU A 14 19.75 14.07 -6.64
CA GLU A 14 18.48 14.17 -5.96
C GLU A 14 17.35 13.78 -6.93
N CYS A 15 16.53 12.82 -6.52
CA CYS A 15 15.32 12.45 -7.27
C CYS A 15 14.10 13.10 -6.60
N ARG A 16 13.21 13.70 -7.40
CA ARG A 16 11.99 14.36 -6.91
C ARG A 16 10.75 13.86 -7.63
N PHE A 17 9.68 13.64 -6.86
CA PHE A 17 8.37 13.27 -7.41
C PHE A 17 7.27 14.07 -6.72
N ASP A 18 6.56 14.89 -7.50
CA ASP A 18 5.41 15.65 -7.02
C ASP A 18 4.12 15.01 -7.51
N LEU A 19 3.42 14.32 -6.59
CA LEU A 19 2.18 13.63 -6.89
C LEU A 19 0.99 14.56 -6.67
N SER A 20 0.08 14.56 -7.63
CA SER A 20 -1.20 15.25 -7.54
C SER A 20 -2.33 14.24 -7.54
N LEU A 21 -3.14 14.25 -6.48
CA LEU A 21 -4.33 13.43 -6.34
C LEU A 21 -5.58 14.30 -6.41
N ASP A 22 -6.62 13.79 -7.06
CA ASP A 22 -7.95 14.39 -7.03
C ASP A 22 -8.43 14.54 -5.57
N PRO A 23 -8.84 15.74 -5.12
CA PRO A 23 -9.09 16.01 -3.72
C PRO A 23 -10.33 15.28 -3.15
N ARG A 24 -11.23 14.77 -4.00
CA ARG A 24 -12.45 14.09 -3.57
C ARG A 24 -12.30 12.57 -3.59
N THR A 25 -11.63 12.06 -4.61
CA THR A 25 -11.52 10.62 -4.88
C THR A 25 -10.16 10.05 -4.51
N LEU A 26 -9.16 10.89 -4.28
CA LEU A 26 -7.75 10.51 -4.08
C LEU A 26 -7.16 9.73 -5.26
N SER A 27 -7.79 9.77 -6.43
CA SER A 27 -7.23 9.18 -7.66
C SER A 27 -5.99 9.96 -8.09
N LEU A 28 -4.93 9.25 -8.46
CA LEU A 28 -3.73 9.88 -8.99
C LEU A 28 -4.02 10.52 -10.35
N VAL A 29 -3.61 11.77 -10.52
CA VAL A 29 -3.56 12.40 -11.84
C VAL A 29 -2.45 11.71 -12.62
N PRO A 30 -2.75 11.01 -13.74
CA PRO A 30 -1.76 10.26 -14.47
C PRO A 30 -0.62 11.16 -14.98
N PRO A 31 0.61 10.64 -15.09
CA PRO A 31 1.69 11.38 -15.71
C PRO A 31 1.36 11.65 -17.19
N ALA A 32 1.84 12.78 -17.70
CA ALA A 32 1.78 13.10 -19.12
C ALA A 32 2.73 12.19 -19.92
N GLY A 33 2.42 11.98 -21.20
CA GLY A 33 3.24 11.18 -22.11
C GLY A 33 2.70 9.77 -22.37
N GLU A 34 3.38 9.06 -23.25
CA GLU A 34 3.02 7.71 -23.65
C GLU A 34 3.42 6.69 -22.57
N PRO A 35 2.55 5.72 -22.23
CA PRO A 35 2.93 4.65 -21.31
C PRO A 35 4.07 3.81 -21.92
N PRO A 36 5.04 3.37 -21.11
CA PRO A 36 6.13 2.55 -21.61
C PRO A 36 5.61 1.19 -22.10
N GLU A 37 6.33 0.54 -23.01
CA GLU A 37 5.89 -0.72 -23.64
C GLU A 37 5.61 -1.82 -22.61
N TRP A 38 6.42 -1.92 -21.55
CA TRP A 38 6.22 -2.89 -20.47
C TRP A 38 4.92 -2.65 -19.67
N ALA A 39 4.30 -1.47 -19.78
CA ALA A 39 3.04 -1.15 -19.15
C ALA A 39 1.82 -1.74 -19.87
N ARG A 40 1.97 -2.32 -21.08
CA ARG A 40 0.86 -3.00 -21.76
C ARG A 40 0.19 -4.01 -20.84
N LEU A 41 -1.14 -4.08 -20.86
CA LEU A 41 -1.87 -4.93 -19.92
C LEU A 41 -1.45 -6.40 -20.07
N GLY A 42 -1.33 -6.89 -21.32
CA GLY A 42 -0.93 -8.26 -21.64
C GLY A 42 0.50 -8.64 -21.23
N ASN A 43 1.40 -7.68 -20.94
CA ASN A 43 2.74 -8.01 -20.46
C ASN A 43 2.67 -8.45 -18.98
N LYS A 44 2.72 -9.75 -18.72
CA LYS A 44 2.61 -10.32 -17.36
C LYS A 44 1.35 -9.79 -16.64
N GLN A 45 0.21 -9.94 -17.30
CA GLN A 45 -1.09 -9.65 -16.68
C GLN A 45 -1.28 -10.54 -15.45
N CYS A 46 -1.80 -9.99 -14.34
CA CYS A 46 -2.09 -10.81 -13.17
C CYS A 46 -3.29 -11.75 -13.47
N PRO A 47 -3.28 -13.00 -12.96
CA PRO A 47 -4.29 -14.00 -13.27
C PRO A 47 -5.66 -13.62 -12.69
N ASN A 48 -5.70 -12.78 -11.67
CA ASN A 48 -6.93 -12.25 -11.10
C ASN A 48 -7.36 -10.91 -11.72
N CYS A 49 -6.72 -10.41 -12.79
CA CYS A 49 -7.04 -9.11 -13.37
C CYS A 49 -8.45 -9.10 -13.98
N PRO A 50 -9.36 -8.19 -13.58
CA PRO A 50 -10.68 -8.08 -14.19
C PRO A 50 -10.68 -7.22 -15.46
N LEU A 51 -9.56 -6.57 -15.80
CA LEU A 51 -9.47 -5.70 -16.97
C LEU A 51 -9.15 -6.53 -18.22
N SER A 52 -9.70 -6.13 -19.36
CA SER A 52 -9.41 -6.74 -20.66
C SER A 52 -8.50 -5.85 -21.50
N VAL A 53 -7.69 -6.46 -22.38
CA VAL A 53 -6.70 -5.73 -23.21
C VAL A 53 -7.39 -4.80 -24.21
N GLU A 54 -8.58 -5.15 -24.68
CA GLU A 54 -9.35 -4.39 -25.66
C GLU A 54 -9.85 -3.06 -25.06
N ARG A 55 -10.29 -3.09 -23.80
CA ARG A 55 -10.81 -1.91 -23.09
C ARG A 55 -9.72 -1.14 -22.33
N HIS A 56 -8.70 -1.86 -21.88
CA HIS A 56 -7.59 -1.33 -21.10
C HIS A 56 -6.27 -1.82 -21.70
N PRO A 57 -5.75 -1.15 -22.75
CA PRO A 57 -4.51 -1.58 -23.43
C PRO A 57 -3.28 -1.55 -22.51
N TYR A 58 -3.33 -0.77 -21.43
CA TYR A 58 -2.26 -0.65 -20.44
C TYR A 58 -2.76 -0.97 -19.04
N CYS A 59 -1.91 -1.59 -18.24
CA CYS A 59 -2.14 -1.72 -16.81
C CYS A 59 -2.07 -0.32 -16.17
N PRO A 60 -3.11 0.13 -15.44
CA PRO A 60 -3.15 1.49 -14.87
C PRO A 60 -1.97 1.76 -13.92
N VAL A 61 -1.60 0.76 -13.12
CA VAL A 61 -0.46 0.84 -12.19
C VAL A 61 0.86 0.96 -12.96
N ALA A 62 1.07 0.10 -13.95
CA ALA A 62 2.30 0.10 -14.74
C ALA A 62 2.49 1.42 -15.50
N ARG A 63 1.40 1.96 -16.05
CA ARG A 63 1.39 3.27 -16.72
C ARG A 63 1.87 4.37 -15.77
N ASN A 64 1.26 4.47 -14.60
CA ASN A 64 1.57 5.55 -13.67
C ASN A 64 2.96 5.42 -13.05
N LEU A 65 3.45 4.20 -12.85
CA LEU A 65 4.79 3.94 -12.32
C LEU A 65 5.92 4.12 -13.35
N GLY A 66 5.61 4.27 -14.64
CA GLY A 66 6.60 4.45 -15.72
C GLY A 66 7.77 5.37 -15.36
N PRO A 67 7.51 6.64 -14.98
CA PRO A 67 8.56 7.58 -14.61
C PRO A 67 9.38 7.16 -13.38
N VAL A 68 8.73 6.62 -12.35
CA VAL A 68 9.39 6.17 -11.11
C VAL A 68 10.32 4.99 -11.38
N ILE A 69 9.84 4.02 -12.15
CA ILE A 69 10.63 2.82 -12.50
C ILE A 69 11.82 3.20 -13.38
N ALA A 70 11.66 4.15 -14.31
CA ALA A 70 12.76 4.64 -15.14
C ALA A 70 13.85 5.34 -14.30
N GLU A 71 13.45 6.21 -13.36
CA GLU A 71 14.37 6.94 -12.49
C GLU A 71 15.21 6.00 -11.60
N PHE A 72 14.58 4.97 -11.05
CA PHE A 72 15.22 4.01 -10.15
C PHE A 72 15.75 2.75 -10.86
N ALA A 73 15.81 2.72 -12.19
CA ALA A 73 16.12 1.51 -12.96
C ALA A 73 17.51 0.93 -12.67
N ARG A 74 18.46 1.77 -12.28
CA ARG A 74 19.87 1.40 -12.02
C ARG A 74 20.29 1.59 -10.57
N ARG A 75 19.33 1.63 -9.64
CA ARG A 75 19.60 1.88 -8.22
C ARG A 75 19.55 0.60 -7.41
N ILE A 76 20.43 0.49 -6.43
CA ILE A 76 20.52 -0.67 -5.54
C ILE A 76 19.68 -0.42 -4.29
N SER A 77 18.90 -1.43 -3.90
CA SER A 77 17.85 -1.35 -2.88
C SER A 77 18.33 -0.92 -1.49
N PHE A 78 19.53 -1.36 -1.10
CA PHE A 78 20.13 -1.11 0.21
C PHE A 78 21.02 0.13 0.28
N GLU A 79 21.10 0.93 -0.80
CA GLU A 79 21.76 2.23 -0.76
C GLU A 79 21.06 3.13 0.28
N GLU A 80 21.80 3.61 1.28
CA GLU A 80 21.25 4.61 2.22
C GLU A 80 20.98 5.93 1.49
N ALA A 81 19.79 6.49 1.69
CA ALA A 81 19.38 7.78 1.14
C ALA A 81 18.71 8.64 2.22
N ASP A 82 18.81 9.96 2.06
CA ASP A 82 18.04 10.92 2.85
C ASP A 82 16.67 11.12 2.18
N ILE A 83 15.63 10.57 2.79
CA ILE A 83 14.28 10.52 2.22
C ILE A 83 13.40 11.56 2.92
N SER A 84 12.79 12.47 2.16
CA SER A 84 11.83 13.47 2.65
C SER A 84 10.50 13.30 1.91
N ILE A 85 9.40 13.26 2.67
CA ILE A 85 8.04 13.12 2.13
C ILE A 85 7.18 14.23 2.72
N LEU A 86 6.74 15.14 1.87
CA LEU A 86 5.94 16.29 2.22
C LEU A 86 4.47 16.02 1.89
N THR A 87 3.61 16.11 2.89
CA THR A 87 2.15 16.12 2.73
C THR A 87 1.60 17.48 3.18
N GLU A 88 0.31 17.70 3.03
CA GLU A 88 -0.35 18.93 3.52
C GLU A 88 -0.24 19.12 5.05
N SER A 89 -0.15 18.02 5.81
CA SER A 89 -0.25 18.06 7.28
C SER A 89 1.08 17.82 8.01
N ARG A 90 2.08 17.25 7.33
CA ARG A 90 3.38 16.92 7.91
C ARG A 90 4.46 16.69 6.86
N GLU A 91 5.70 16.85 7.30
CA GLU A 91 6.88 16.35 6.61
C GLU A 91 7.46 15.16 7.37
N TYR A 92 7.77 14.08 6.65
CA TYR A 92 8.50 12.93 7.16
C TYR A 92 9.92 12.96 6.63
N ARG A 93 10.92 12.78 7.51
CA ARG A 93 12.32 12.65 7.11
C ARG A 93 12.93 11.42 7.74
N ARG A 94 13.66 10.64 6.95
CA ARG A 94 14.40 9.47 7.46
C ARG A 94 15.59 9.18 6.57
N ARG A 95 16.75 8.96 7.19
CA ARG A 95 17.88 8.29 6.54
C ARG A 95 17.69 6.78 6.66
N ALA A 96 17.58 6.10 5.53
CA ALA A 96 17.28 4.66 5.48
C ALA A 96 17.66 4.07 4.11
N PRO A 97 17.61 2.73 3.96
CA PRO A 97 17.72 2.09 2.66
C PRO A 97 16.72 2.66 1.65
N LEU A 98 17.17 2.95 0.44
CA LEU A 98 16.42 3.60 -0.64
C LEU A 98 15.10 2.89 -0.94
N GLN A 99 15.10 1.55 -0.91
CA GLN A 99 13.89 0.73 -1.08
C GLN A 99 12.75 1.10 -0.12
N ASN A 100 13.04 1.64 1.07
CA ASN A 100 12.00 2.03 2.03
C ASN A 100 11.21 3.24 1.54
N GLY A 101 11.88 4.23 0.96
CA GLY A 101 11.23 5.40 0.37
C GLY A 101 10.54 5.04 -0.95
N ILE A 102 11.20 4.24 -1.80
CA ILE A 102 10.62 3.75 -3.06
C ILE A 102 9.36 2.92 -2.77
N SER A 103 9.38 2.03 -1.77
CA SER A 103 8.21 1.23 -1.39
C SER A 103 7.04 2.10 -0.93
N SER A 104 7.29 3.18 -0.18
CA SER A 104 6.26 4.15 0.19
C SER A 104 5.67 4.87 -1.03
N LEU A 105 6.53 5.34 -1.96
CA LEU A 105 6.12 6.01 -3.19
C LEU A 105 5.31 5.08 -4.10
N ILE A 106 5.86 3.91 -4.41
CA ILE A 106 5.24 2.90 -5.26
C ILE A 106 3.91 2.45 -4.64
N GLY A 107 3.88 2.13 -3.34
CA GLY A 107 2.66 1.68 -2.66
C GLY A 107 1.51 2.69 -2.76
N LEU A 108 1.82 3.98 -2.57
CA LEU A 108 0.84 5.05 -2.74
C LEU A 108 0.34 5.16 -4.18
N MET A 109 1.25 5.13 -5.16
CA MET A 109 0.87 5.21 -6.57
C MET A 109 0.06 4.00 -7.01
N MET A 110 0.42 2.79 -6.56
CA MET A 110 -0.29 1.54 -6.87
C MET A 110 -1.77 1.61 -6.48
N VAL A 111 -2.08 2.03 -5.24
CA VAL A 111 -3.46 2.08 -4.73
C VAL A 111 -4.28 3.25 -5.28
N THR A 112 -3.63 4.25 -5.87
CA THR A 112 -4.29 5.44 -6.45
C THR A 112 -4.39 5.40 -7.97
N SER A 113 -3.87 4.35 -8.61
CA SER A 113 -3.79 4.25 -10.07
C SER A 113 -5.06 3.73 -10.76
N GLY A 114 -6.03 3.21 -10.01
CA GLY A 114 -7.27 2.65 -10.59
C GLY A 114 -7.23 1.16 -10.91
N CYS A 115 -6.32 0.39 -10.30
CA CYS A 115 -6.41 -1.08 -10.31
C CYS A 115 -7.55 -1.55 -9.39
N PRO A 116 -8.54 -2.34 -9.87
CA PRO A 116 -9.70 -2.71 -9.05
C PRO A 116 -9.40 -3.47 -7.76
N HIS A 117 -8.27 -4.18 -7.70
CA HIS A 117 -7.84 -4.89 -6.48
C HIS A 117 -7.18 -3.95 -5.47
N LEU A 118 -6.33 -3.04 -5.94
CA LEU A 118 -5.54 -2.14 -5.10
C LEU A 118 -6.35 -0.92 -4.63
N ASP A 119 -7.34 -0.49 -5.42
CA ASP A 119 -8.15 0.72 -5.16
C ASP A 119 -8.94 0.64 -3.84
N LYS A 120 -9.19 -0.57 -3.34
CA LYS A 120 -9.79 -0.79 -2.01
C LYS A 120 -8.96 -0.22 -0.86
N LEU A 121 -7.64 -0.07 -1.04
CA LEU A 121 -6.73 0.52 -0.07
C LEU A 121 -6.51 2.03 -0.30
N ARG A 122 -7.10 2.62 -1.36
CA ARG A 122 -6.98 4.06 -1.65
C ARG A 122 -7.35 4.97 -0.47
N PRO A 123 -8.36 4.66 0.38
CA PRO A 123 -8.65 5.51 1.55
C PRO A 123 -7.50 5.61 2.55
N MET A 124 -6.54 4.66 2.57
CA MET A 124 -5.33 4.75 3.39
C MET A 124 -4.46 5.97 3.03
N VAL A 125 -4.60 6.50 1.83
CA VAL A 125 -3.83 7.67 1.36
C VAL A 125 -4.27 8.95 2.07
N TYR A 126 -5.52 9.03 2.54
CA TYR A 126 -6.02 10.18 3.29
C TYR A 126 -5.16 10.49 4.53
N THR A 127 -4.67 9.44 5.19
CA THR A 127 -3.74 9.54 6.33
C THR A 127 -2.38 8.93 6.01
N HIS A 128 -1.89 9.09 4.77
CA HIS A 128 -0.66 8.46 4.29
C HIS A 128 0.46 8.48 5.34
N LEU A 129 0.99 7.29 5.65
CA LEU A 129 2.01 7.08 6.67
C LEU A 129 3.19 6.37 6.02
N PRO A 130 4.23 7.12 5.62
CA PRO A 130 5.48 6.53 5.16
C PRO A 130 6.22 5.82 6.29
N PHE A 131 7.07 4.86 5.92
CA PHE A 131 7.92 4.11 6.84
C PHE A 131 7.17 3.33 7.93
N SER A 132 5.90 2.99 7.69
CA SER A 132 5.06 2.29 8.66
C SER A 132 5.60 0.91 9.02
N THR A 133 5.39 0.51 10.27
CA THR A 133 5.58 -0.88 10.70
C THR A 133 4.42 -1.76 10.22
N THR A 134 4.57 -3.09 10.37
CA THR A 134 3.51 -4.04 10.05
C THR A 134 2.30 -3.86 10.98
N GLU A 135 2.55 -3.56 12.25
CA GLU A 135 1.52 -3.31 13.27
C GLU A 135 0.73 -2.04 12.93
N GLU A 136 1.41 -0.93 12.61
CA GLU A 136 0.76 0.32 12.20
C GLU A 136 -0.06 0.12 10.92
N THR A 137 0.50 -0.61 9.95
CA THR A 137 -0.18 -0.89 8.68
C THR A 137 -1.44 -1.73 8.91
N THR A 138 -1.34 -2.77 9.74
CA THR A 138 -2.45 -3.68 10.07
C THR A 138 -3.53 -2.94 10.85
N TYR A 139 -3.15 -2.18 11.88
CA TYR A 139 -4.08 -1.35 12.65
C TYR A 139 -4.86 -0.40 11.74
N ARG A 140 -4.15 0.38 10.90
CA ARG A 140 -4.77 1.34 9.98
C ARG A 140 -5.68 0.66 8.96
N ALA A 141 -5.29 -0.51 8.44
CA ALA A 141 -6.10 -1.25 7.47
C ALA A 141 -7.42 -1.74 8.07
N ILE A 142 -7.38 -2.29 9.29
CA ILE A 142 -8.58 -2.72 10.01
C ILE A 142 -9.47 -1.53 10.34
N SER A 143 -8.91 -0.45 10.91
CA SER A 143 -9.68 0.75 11.23
C SER A 143 -10.33 1.37 9.99
N MET A 144 -9.60 1.46 8.87
CA MET A 144 -10.12 1.94 7.60
C MET A 144 -11.27 1.06 7.10
N TYR A 145 -11.11 -0.27 7.15
CA TYR A 145 -12.12 -1.20 6.67
C TYR A 145 -13.38 -1.16 7.52
N LEU A 146 -13.25 -1.15 8.84
CA LEU A 146 -14.38 -1.04 9.77
C LEU A 146 -15.13 0.29 9.61
N LEU A 147 -14.42 1.39 9.32
CA LEU A 147 -15.07 2.65 8.95
C LEU A 147 -15.89 2.51 7.66
N ALA A 148 -15.36 1.79 6.66
CA ALA A 148 -16.13 1.50 5.44
C ALA A 148 -17.38 0.65 5.75
N GLN A 149 -17.29 -0.34 6.66
CA GLN A 149 -18.44 -1.14 7.09
C GLN A 149 -19.49 -0.31 7.84
N TYR A 150 -19.05 0.60 8.70
CA TYR A 150 -19.93 1.55 9.37
C TYR A 150 -20.71 2.42 8.36
N LEU A 151 -20.02 2.96 7.34
CA LEU A 151 -20.65 3.74 6.28
C LEU A 151 -21.59 2.91 5.40
N ARG A 152 -21.29 1.62 5.18
CA ARG A 152 -22.19 0.68 4.50
C ARG A 152 -23.49 0.50 5.27
N ARG A 153 -23.41 0.26 6.58
CA ARG A 153 -24.58 0.14 7.46
C ARG A 153 -25.44 1.39 7.42
N GLN A 154 -24.84 2.59 7.46
CA GLN A 154 -25.57 3.86 7.33
C GLN A 154 -26.35 3.99 6.01
N ARG A 155 -25.95 3.25 4.97
CA ARG A 155 -26.61 3.22 3.65
C ARG A 155 -27.56 2.03 3.47
N GLY A 156 -27.87 1.29 4.54
CA GLY A 156 -28.71 0.09 4.48
C GLY A 156 -28.05 -1.10 3.79
N LEU A 157 -26.72 -1.09 3.62
CA LEU A 157 -25.95 -2.21 3.07
C LEU A 157 -25.44 -3.09 4.21
N GLU A 158 -25.36 -4.40 3.97
CA GLU A 158 -24.85 -5.35 4.96
C GLU A 158 -23.34 -5.12 5.23
N PRO A 159 -22.94 -4.86 6.49
CA PRO A 159 -21.54 -4.72 6.90
C PRO A 159 -20.85 -6.08 7.13
N ASP A 160 -19.54 -6.15 6.86
CA ASP A 160 -18.68 -7.30 7.13
C ASP A 160 -17.82 -7.06 8.39
N TRP A 161 -18.37 -7.37 9.56
CA TRP A 161 -17.69 -7.19 10.85
C TRP A 161 -16.58 -8.23 11.11
N ASP A 162 -16.64 -9.37 10.42
CA ASP A 162 -15.69 -10.47 10.55
C ASP A 162 -14.39 -10.22 9.76
N LEU A 163 -14.26 -9.07 9.08
CA LEU A 163 -13.10 -8.69 8.25
C LEU A 163 -12.81 -9.65 7.09
N SER A 164 -13.73 -10.55 6.77
CA SER A 164 -13.53 -11.61 5.78
C SER A 164 -13.22 -11.04 4.39
N GLY A 165 -13.86 -9.93 4.02
CA GLY A 165 -13.64 -9.21 2.78
C GLY A 165 -12.32 -8.43 2.75
N LEU A 166 -11.80 -8.03 3.92
CA LEU A 166 -10.48 -7.41 4.03
C LEU A 166 -9.39 -8.45 3.77
N VAL A 167 -9.49 -9.64 4.39
CA VAL A 167 -8.57 -10.78 4.14
C VAL A 167 -8.54 -11.12 2.66
N ARG A 168 -9.70 -11.35 2.03
CA ARG A 168 -9.80 -11.62 0.58
C ARG A 168 -9.18 -10.52 -0.29
N SER A 169 -9.29 -9.26 0.15
CA SER A 169 -8.70 -8.13 -0.58
C SER A 169 -7.17 -8.17 -0.52
N TYR A 170 -6.59 -8.47 0.64
CA TYR A 170 -5.14 -8.62 0.78
C TYR A 170 -4.58 -9.84 0.03
N GLU A 171 -5.30 -10.96 0.03
CA GLU A 171 -4.93 -12.14 -0.78
C GLU A 171 -4.89 -11.80 -2.28
N ALA A 172 -5.90 -11.10 -2.78
CA ALA A 172 -5.93 -10.63 -4.16
C ALA A 172 -4.80 -9.64 -4.48
N ILE A 173 -4.48 -8.75 -3.54
CA ILE A 173 -3.35 -7.81 -3.66
C ILE A 173 -2.01 -8.55 -3.71
N SER A 174 -1.83 -9.62 -2.92
CA SER A 174 -0.60 -10.42 -2.98
C SER A 174 -0.40 -11.04 -4.37
N VAL A 175 -1.46 -11.55 -4.99
CA VAL A 175 -1.40 -12.05 -6.37
C VAL A 175 -0.99 -10.93 -7.34
N VAL A 176 -1.53 -9.72 -7.18
CA VAL A 176 -1.17 -8.55 -8.00
C VAL A 176 0.30 -8.20 -7.82
N ASN A 177 0.79 -8.07 -6.58
CA ASN A 177 2.16 -7.67 -6.30
C ASN A 177 3.17 -8.67 -6.88
N LYS A 178 2.94 -9.98 -6.70
CA LYS A 178 3.80 -11.04 -7.27
C LYS A 178 3.88 -10.96 -8.79
N HIS A 179 2.76 -10.80 -9.48
CA HIS A 179 2.75 -10.69 -10.94
C HIS A 179 3.30 -9.34 -11.42
N PHE A 180 3.18 -8.28 -10.62
CA PHE A 180 3.80 -7.00 -10.92
C PHE A 180 5.33 -7.08 -10.81
N VAL A 181 5.88 -7.83 -9.86
CA VAL A 181 7.31 -8.15 -9.82
C VAL A 181 7.74 -8.90 -11.09
N GLU A 182 6.98 -9.91 -11.53
CA GLU A 182 7.26 -10.62 -12.79
C GLU A 182 7.20 -9.71 -14.01
N ARG A 183 6.30 -8.72 -14.03
CA ARG A 183 6.26 -7.66 -15.04
C ARG A 183 7.54 -6.81 -15.02
N LEU A 184 7.98 -6.35 -13.86
CA LEU A 184 9.19 -5.52 -13.74
C LEU A 184 10.47 -6.29 -14.11
N LYS A 185 10.53 -7.60 -13.89
CA LYS A 185 11.65 -8.44 -14.35
C LYS A 185 11.84 -8.44 -15.86
N THR A 186 10.82 -8.04 -16.65
CA THR A 186 10.94 -7.95 -18.11
C THR A 186 11.84 -6.79 -18.59
N ILE A 187 12.17 -5.82 -17.73
CA ILE A 187 12.85 -4.58 -18.12
C ILE A 187 14.26 -4.38 -17.53
N LYS A 188 14.98 -5.47 -17.22
CA LYS A 188 16.40 -5.48 -16.78
C LYS A 188 16.74 -4.34 -15.80
N LEU A 189 16.05 -4.31 -14.67
CA LEU A 189 16.28 -3.36 -13.59
C LEU A 189 17.32 -3.90 -12.59
N GLU A 190 17.97 -2.99 -11.88
CA GLU A 190 18.53 -3.29 -10.57
C GLU A 190 17.41 -3.53 -9.54
N ASP A 191 17.79 -3.90 -8.31
CA ASP A 191 16.88 -4.52 -7.36
C ASP A 191 15.98 -3.53 -6.57
N ALA A 192 16.24 -2.22 -6.61
CA ALA A 192 15.53 -1.25 -5.76
C ALA A 192 14.00 -1.25 -5.95
N SER A 193 13.53 -1.17 -7.20
CA SER A 193 12.09 -1.17 -7.51
C SER A 193 11.46 -2.54 -7.28
N LEU A 194 12.19 -3.63 -7.53
CA LEU A 194 11.72 -4.99 -7.31
C LEU A 194 11.50 -5.25 -5.81
N ASN A 195 12.51 -4.97 -4.99
CA ASN A 195 12.45 -5.18 -3.54
C ASN A 195 11.44 -4.24 -2.86
N ALA A 196 11.24 -3.04 -3.40
CA ALA A 196 10.18 -2.16 -2.95
C ALA A 196 8.77 -2.78 -3.09
N VAL A 197 8.50 -3.48 -4.20
CA VAL A 197 7.22 -4.19 -4.41
C VAL A 197 7.16 -5.48 -3.60
N VAL A 198 8.26 -6.23 -3.49
CA VAL A 198 8.33 -7.42 -2.60
C VAL A 198 8.00 -7.04 -1.17
N LYS A 199 8.53 -5.91 -0.67
CA LYS A 199 8.19 -5.40 0.67
C LYS A 199 6.68 -5.15 0.84
N LEU A 200 6.02 -4.60 -0.20
CA LEU A 200 4.56 -4.40 -0.18
C LEU A 200 3.79 -5.72 -0.16
N ASP A 201 4.28 -6.75 -0.87
CA ASP A 201 3.71 -8.11 -0.81
C ASP A 201 3.86 -8.73 0.58
N CYS A 202 5.02 -8.57 1.22
CA CYS A 202 5.23 -9.02 2.59
C CYS A 202 4.23 -8.37 3.56
N PHE A 203 4.01 -7.05 3.46
CA PHE A 203 2.98 -6.38 4.28
C PHE A 203 1.59 -6.94 4.01
N ALA A 204 1.22 -7.13 2.74
CA ALA A 204 -0.09 -7.67 2.39
C ALA A 204 -0.33 -9.07 2.98
N ALA A 205 0.67 -9.96 2.85
CA ALA A 205 0.60 -11.32 3.37
C ALA A 205 0.59 -11.37 4.91
N MET A 206 1.39 -10.53 5.57
CA MET A 206 1.41 -10.45 7.04
C MET A 206 0.11 -9.89 7.59
N THR A 207 -0.43 -8.82 7.02
CA THR A 207 -1.71 -8.24 7.44
C THR A 207 -2.85 -9.24 7.26
N ALA A 208 -2.92 -9.95 6.13
CA ALA A 208 -3.92 -11.01 5.93
C ALA A 208 -3.81 -12.10 7.01
N THR A 209 -2.59 -12.60 7.26
CA THR A 209 -2.34 -13.64 8.27
C THR A 209 -2.74 -13.20 9.67
N LEU A 210 -2.36 -11.98 10.07
CA LEU A 210 -2.67 -11.44 11.41
C LEU A 210 -4.18 -11.29 11.61
N ILE A 211 -4.90 -10.80 10.61
CA ILE A 211 -6.36 -10.66 10.65
C ILE A 211 -7.03 -12.05 10.71
N ALA A 212 -6.63 -12.97 9.83
CA ALA A 212 -7.21 -14.31 9.75
C ALA A 212 -6.99 -15.12 11.04
N ALA A 213 -5.83 -14.94 11.70
CA ALA A 213 -5.53 -15.58 12.98
C ALA A 213 -6.25 -14.93 14.17
N GLN A 214 -7.03 -13.85 13.96
CA GLN A 214 -7.60 -13.01 15.02
C GLN A 214 -6.56 -12.55 16.05
N SER A 215 -5.29 -12.49 15.64
CA SER A 215 -4.17 -12.20 16.52
C SER A 215 -3.90 -10.70 16.51
N LEU A 216 -4.76 -9.97 17.22
CA LEU A 216 -4.61 -8.53 17.50
C LEU A 216 -4.12 -8.29 18.93
N VAL A 217 -3.49 -9.29 19.55
CA VAL A 217 -3.14 -9.32 20.99
C VAL A 217 -2.41 -8.05 21.44
N GLY A 218 -1.50 -7.52 20.63
CA GLY A 218 -0.79 -6.27 20.94
C GLY A 218 -1.68 -5.02 20.93
N VAL A 219 -2.72 -5.00 20.09
CA VAL A 219 -3.63 -3.87 19.92
C VAL A 219 -4.79 -3.95 20.92
N GLU A 220 -5.32 -5.13 21.21
CA GLU A 220 -6.50 -5.31 22.08
C GLU A 220 -6.30 -4.70 23.47
N SER A 221 -5.11 -4.89 24.05
CA SER A 221 -4.74 -4.31 25.35
C SER A 221 -4.88 -2.78 25.42
N LEU A 222 -4.74 -2.08 24.29
CA LEU A 222 -4.89 -0.62 24.19
C LEU A 222 -6.34 -0.17 24.37
N PHE A 223 -7.31 -1.06 24.23
CA PHE A 223 -8.75 -0.78 24.31
C PHE A 223 -9.37 -1.20 25.66
N ALA A 224 -8.55 -1.48 26.68
CA ALA A 224 -9.04 -1.91 28.00
C ALA A 224 -10.11 -0.99 28.61
N SER A 225 -10.06 0.33 28.37
CA SER A 225 -11.08 1.27 28.83
C SER A 225 -12.43 1.12 28.13
N TYR A 226 -12.46 0.58 26.91
CA TYR A 226 -13.67 0.28 26.15
C TYR A 226 -14.21 -1.13 26.40
N LEU A 227 -13.31 -2.09 26.66
CA LEU A 227 -13.66 -3.51 26.85
C LEU A 227 -13.96 -3.86 28.32
N GLY A 228 -13.58 -2.99 29.26
CA GLY A 228 -13.54 -3.31 30.69
C GLY A 228 -12.32 -4.17 31.03
N GLN A 229 -11.96 -4.27 32.31
CA GLN A 229 -10.98 -5.29 32.71
C GLN A 229 -11.59 -6.67 32.47
N PRO A 230 -10.80 -7.67 32.03
CA PRO A 230 -11.26 -9.06 32.13
C PRO A 230 -11.70 -9.26 33.57
N GLN A 231 -12.94 -9.74 33.79
CA GLN A 231 -13.39 -10.06 35.15
C GLN A 231 -12.34 -11.01 35.76
N ALA A 232 -11.55 -10.50 36.71
CA ALA A 232 -10.78 -11.36 37.60
C ALA A 232 -11.81 -12.28 38.24
N GLY A 233 -11.71 -13.57 37.94
CA GLY A 233 -12.72 -14.57 38.27
C GLY A 233 -13.25 -14.39 39.67
N ALA A 234 -14.58 -14.28 39.76
CA ALA A 234 -15.33 -14.46 40.99
C ALA A 234 -14.82 -15.73 41.69
N GLY A 235 -14.55 -15.59 42.98
CA GLY A 235 -13.83 -16.57 43.76
C GLY A 235 -14.42 -17.98 43.71
N GLN A 236 -13.52 -18.95 43.83
CA GLN A 236 -13.81 -20.17 44.59
C GLN A 236 -12.88 -20.16 45.80
N SER A 237 -13.37 -19.55 46.87
CA SER A 237 -13.02 -19.92 48.23
C SER A 237 -14.27 -20.50 48.87
N LYS A 238 -14.08 -21.64 49.56
CA LYS A 238 -15.02 -22.44 50.38
C LYS A 238 -15.86 -23.42 49.56
N ALA A 239 -15.89 -24.73 49.86
CA ALA A 239 -15.57 -25.46 51.10
C ALA A 239 -14.47 -26.51 50.93
#